data_AF-A0A2Z5UQL0-F1
#
_entry.id   AF-A0A2Z5UQL0-F1
#
_cell.length_a   1.000
_cell.length_b   1.000
_cell.length_c   1.000
_cell.angle_alpha   90.00
_cell.angle_beta   90.00
_cell.angle_gamma   90.00
#
_symmetry.space_group_name_H-M   'P 1'
#
loop_
_entity.id
_entity.type
_entity.pdbx_description
1 polymer ?
#
loop_
_entity_poly.entity_id
_entity_poly.type
_entity_poly.pdbx_seq_one_letter_code
_entity_poly.pdbx_strand_id
1 'polypeptide(L)'
;MKGPIAAYLNELDDVLAFDPSLSRRVRDEIESHLWDTADQVGEAAAVQRFGRPADIARAYAEAALPDRLRGTCVAAALLGGGTLLLMRLRTVVLDIPGSADPLTWLDRGGLLAALVCIGAAWWIAPRRRIALVRRWLHFAAGSLALSVGASLVRAFQGASGDMAYALIVATGLVELLLLTVLMAQLARLDRYAQRLAS
;
A
#
# COMPACT_ATOMS: atom_id res chain seq x y z
N MET A 1 -11.36 28.48 17.44
CA MET A 1 -10.48 29.66 17.36
C MET A 1 -10.62 30.25 15.97
N LYS A 2 -10.95 31.54 15.84
CA LYS A 2 -11.09 32.23 14.54
C LYS A 2 -9.98 33.27 14.45
N GLY A 3 -8.90 32.93 13.75
CA GLY A 3 -7.75 33.79 13.49
C GLY A 3 -7.05 33.35 12.20
N PRO A 4 -6.26 34.21 11.54
CA PRO A 4 -5.56 33.90 10.30
C PRO A 4 -4.69 32.64 10.38
N ILE A 5 -4.05 32.36 11.53
CA ILE A 5 -3.30 31.12 11.76
C ILE A 5 -4.23 29.90 11.75
N ALA A 6 -5.37 29.96 12.44
CA ALA A 6 -6.33 28.85 12.47
C ALA A 6 -6.95 28.57 11.09
N ALA A 7 -7.19 29.62 10.29
CA ALA A 7 -7.64 29.46 8.90
C ALA A 7 -6.57 28.79 8.04
N TYR A 8 -5.31 29.20 8.20
CA TYR A 8 -4.16 28.61 7.52
C TYR A 8 -3.99 27.12 7.83
N LEU A 9 -4.04 26.76 9.12
CA LEU A 9 -3.90 25.37 9.57
C LEU A 9 -5.07 24.50 9.11
N ASN A 10 -6.29 25.03 9.04
CA ASN A 10 -7.44 24.29 8.51
C ASN A 10 -7.29 24.04 6.99
N GLU A 11 -6.82 25.01 6.22
CA GLU A 11 -6.56 24.81 4.80
C GLU A 11 -5.43 23.78 4.58
N LEU A 12 -4.39 23.83 5.41
CA LEU A 12 -3.31 22.84 5.41
C LEU A 12 -3.83 21.42 5.73
N ASP A 13 -4.71 21.29 6.71
CA ASP A 13 -5.34 20.02 7.07
C ASP A 13 -6.25 19.50 5.96
N ASP A 14 -7.02 20.37 5.29
CA ASP A 14 -7.85 19.98 4.16
C ASP A 14 -7.00 19.43 3.00
N VAL A 15 -5.87 20.07 2.71
CA VAL A 15 -4.93 19.59 1.68
C VAL A 15 -4.31 18.25 2.12
N LEU A 16 -3.93 18.10 3.39
CA LEU A 16 -3.31 16.90 3.95
C LEU A 16 -4.32 15.85 4.46
N ALA A 17 -5.62 16.03 4.25
CA ALA A 17 -6.68 15.16 4.76
C ALA A 17 -6.58 13.70 4.28
N PHE A 18 -5.81 13.45 3.21
CA PHE A 18 -5.51 12.11 2.72
C PHE A 18 -4.64 11.28 3.69
N ASP A 19 -3.87 11.93 4.58
CA ASP A 19 -3.04 11.27 5.59
C ASP A 19 -3.19 11.98 6.94
N PRO A 20 -4.13 11.52 7.80
CA PRO A 20 -4.40 12.14 9.11
C PRO A 20 -3.22 12.08 10.09
N SER A 21 -2.23 11.22 9.84
CA SER A 21 -1.03 11.16 10.69
C SER A 21 0.03 12.16 10.22
N LEU A 22 0.18 12.34 8.91
CA LEU A 22 1.03 13.39 8.33
C LEU A 22 0.44 14.77 8.62
N SER A 23 -0.87 14.97 8.40
CA SER A 23 -1.58 16.22 8.71
C SER A 23 -1.33 16.64 10.16
N ARG A 24 -1.55 15.76 11.13
CA ARG A 24 -1.28 16.07 12.55
C ARG A 24 0.17 16.47 12.80
N ARG A 25 1.13 15.69 12.28
CA ARG A 25 2.56 15.98 12.51
C ARG A 25 2.98 17.31 11.89
N VAL A 26 2.56 17.57 10.66
CA VAL A 26 2.87 18.82 9.94
C VAL A 26 2.14 20.00 10.59
N ARG A 27 0.90 19.81 11.04
CA ARG A 27 0.13 20.81 11.78
C ARG A 27 0.85 21.21 13.05
N ASP A 28 1.27 20.26 13.89
CA ASP A 28 1.97 20.56 15.14
C ASP A 28 3.29 21.32 14.90
N GLU A 29 4.04 20.92 13.87
CA GLU A 29 5.30 21.56 13.49
C GLU A 29 5.10 22.99 12.97
N ILE A 30 4.14 23.20 12.06
CA ILE A 30 3.85 24.50 11.47
C ILE A 30 3.14 25.43 12.44
N GLU A 31 2.26 24.91 13.28
CA GLU A 31 1.59 25.69 14.33
C GLU A 31 2.63 26.30 15.28
N SER A 32 3.61 25.52 15.73
CA SER A 32 4.71 26.02 16.56
C SER A 32 5.47 27.16 15.89
N HIS A 33 5.88 26.97 14.62
CA HIS A 33 6.65 28.00 13.92
C HIS A 33 5.83 29.24 13.56
N LEU A 34 4.52 29.08 13.28
CA LEU A 34 3.62 30.19 13.01
C LEU A 34 3.41 31.05 14.25
N TRP A 35 3.24 30.44 15.43
CA TRP A 35 3.14 31.17 16.69
C TRP A 35 4.45 31.90 17.02
N ASP A 36 5.60 31.23 16.92
CA ASP A 36 6.92 31.85 17.15
C ASP A 36 7.18 33.04 16.20
N THR A 37 6.70 32.95 14.97
CA THR A 37 6.82 34.03 13.98
C THR A 37 5.79 35.13 14.24
N ALA A 38 4.56 34.77 14.63
CA ALA A 38 3.49 35.72 14.92
C ALA A 38 3.82 36.60 16.12
N ASP A 39 4.53 36.09 17.13
CA ASP A 39 5.01 36.88 18.26
C ASP A 39 5.97 38.01 17.84
N GLN A 40 6.65 37.86 16.70
CA GLN A 40 7.63 38.83 16.20
C GLN A 40 7.03 39.83 15.19
N VAL A 41 6.11 39.39 14.33
CA VAL A 41 5.62 40.19 13.19
C VAL A 41 4.11 40.34 13.12
N GLY A 42 3.37 39.72 14.04
CA GLY A 42 1.91 39.62 14.02
C GLY A 42 1.40 38.49 13.13
N GLU A 43 0.21 37.96 13.44
CA GLU A 43 -0.34 36.75 12.82
C GLU A 43 -0.49 36.85 11.29
N ALA A 44 -0.98 37.98 10.79
CA ALA A 44 -1.22 38.16 9.35
C ALA A 44 0.09 38.19 8.54
N ALA A 45 1.14 38.82 9.08
CA ALA A 45 2.45 38.88 8.45
C ALA A 45 3.18 37.53 8.53
N ALA A 46 2.99 36.78 9.63
CA ALA A 46 3.53 35.43 9.78
C ALA A 46 2.97 34.48 8.72
N VAL A 47 1.65 34.48 8.52
CA VAL A 47 0.99 33.67 7.48
C VAL A 47 1.48 34.05 6.07
N GLN A 48 1.61 35.35 5.79
CA GLN A 48 2.07 35.81 4.49
C GLN A 48 3.53 35.40 4.20
N ARG A 49 4.37 35.34 5.24
CA ARG A 49 5.78 34.96 5.15
C ARG A 49 5.99 33.45 4.98
N PHE A 50 5.08 32.64 5.53
CA PHE A 50 5.07 31.19 5.35
C PHE A 50 4.74 30.78 3.92
N GLY A 51 3.92 31.57 3.21
CA GLY A 51 3.53 31.27 1.83
C GLY A 51 2.29 30.38 1.76
N ARG A 52 1.97 29.84 0.58
CA ARG A 52 0.69 29.15 0.34
C ARG A 52 0.65 27.79 1.05
N PRO A 53 -0.45 27.44 1.75
CA PRO A 53 -0.59 26.14 2.43
C PRO A 53 -0.38 24.96 1.48
N ALA A 54 -0.89 25.07 0.25
CA ALA A 54 -0.78 24.03 -0.77
C ALA A 54 0.69 23.70 -1.15
N ASP A 55 1.54 24.72 -1.23
CA ASP A 55 2.95 24.54 -1.62
C ASP A 55 3.72 23.83 -0.49
N ILE A 56 3.43 24.18 0.76
CA ILE A 56 4.04 23.53 1.92
C ILE A 56 3.53 22.09 2.07
N ALA A 57 2.23 21.87 1.98
CA ALA A 57 1.65 20.53 2.03
C ALA A 57 2.26 19.61 0.96
N ARG A 58 2.48 20.12 -0.26
CA ARG A 58 3.15 19.39 -1.34
C ARG A 58 4.58 19.02 -0.98
N ALA A 59 5.37 19.96 -0.45
CA ALA A 59 6.75 19.70 -0.06
C ALA A 59 6.87 18.59 1.01
N TYR A 60 6.01 18.64 2.05
CA TYR A 60 5.96 17.59 3.08
C TYR A 60 5.45 16.26 2.53
N ALA A 61 4.43 16.27 1.65
CA ALA A 61 3.91 15.07 1.01
C ALA A 61 4.94 14.40 0.09
N GLU A 62 5.76 15.18 -0.63
CA GLU A 62 6.87 14.68 -1.45
C GLU A 62 8.01 14.12 -0.60
N ALA A 63 8.29 14.72 0.57
CA ALA A 63 9.31 14.23 1.50
C ALA A 63 8.90 12.92 2.21
N ALA A 64 7.62 12.77 2.55
CA ALA A 64 7.09 11.58 3.23
C ALA A 64 6.79 10.39 2.28
N LEU A 65 6.67 10.68 0.98
CA LEU A 65 6.36 9.70 -0.06
C LEU A 65 7.28 8.46 -0.08
N PRO A 66 8.62 8.54 -0.08
CA PRO A 66 9.49 7.36 -0.18
C PRO A 66 9.33 6.40 1.01
N ASP A 67 9.14 6.90 2.22
CA ASP A 67 8.94 6.06 3.40
C ASP A 67 7.57 5.37 3.38
N ARG A 68 6.54 6.06 2.90
CA ARG A 68 5.21 5.48 2.66
C ARG A 68 5.21 4.43 1.57
N LEU A 69 5.91 4.66 0.47
CA LEU A 69 6.08 3.69 -0.61
C LEU A 69 6.78 2.42 -0.09
N ARG A 70 7.83 2.58 0.73
CA ARG A 70 8.49 1.45 1.40
C ARG A 70 7.52 0.70 2.31
N GLY A 71 6.80 1.40 3.20
CA GLY A 71 5.82 0.76 4.09
C GLY A 71 4.76 -0.04 3.32
N THR A 72 4.26 0.52 2.22
CA THR A 72 3.30 -0.17 1.34
C THR A 72 3.93 -1.39 0.64
N CYS A 73 5.19 -1.29 0.22
CA CYS A 73 5.92 -2.44 -0.34
C CYS A 73 6.15 -3.54 0.70
N VAL A 74 6.48 -3.20 1.96
CA VAL A 74 6.59 -4.19 3.06
C VAL A 74 5.24 -4.87 3.27
N ALA A 75 4.17 -4.08 3.41
CA ALA A 75 2.83 -4.64 3.61
C ALA A 75 2.41 -5.55 2.45
N ALA A 76 2.67 -5.14 1.20
CA ALA A 76 2.44 -5.96 0.03
C ALA A 76 3.28 -7.25 0.03
N ALA A 77 4.55 -7.17 0.44
CA ALA A 77 5.43 -8.33 0.59
C ALA A 77 4.92 -9.30 1.65
N LEU A 78 4.44 -8.80 2.80
CA LEU A 78 3.89 -9.60 3.87
C LEU A 78 2.56 -10.26 3.48
N LEU A 79 1.66 -9.51 2.85
CA LEU A 79 0.38 -10.05 2.36
C LEU A 79 0.61 -11.11 1.27
N GLY A 80 1.49 -10.81 0.31
CA GLY A 80 1.94 -11.76 -0.70
C GLY A 80 2.54 -13.00 -0.05
N GLY A 81 3.58 -12.85 0.77
CA GLY A 81 4.23 -13.96 1.49
C GLY A 81 3.27 -14.80 2.34
N GLY A 82 2.30 -14.17 3.03
CA GLY A 82 1.27 -14.86 3.80
C GLY A 82 0.35 -15.71 2.93
N THR A 83 -0.08 -15.17 1.78
CA THR A 83 -0.88 -15.91 0.78
C THR A 83 -0.11 -17.15 0.31
N LEU A 84 1.20 -17.01 0.10
CA LEU A 84 2.06 -18.09 -0.37
C LEU A 84 2.29 -19.18 0.68
N LEU A 85 2.46 -18.79 1.93
CA LEU A 85 2.54 -19.72 3.06
C LEU A 85 1.26 -20.54 3.19
N LEU A 86 0.08 -19.90 3.03
CA LEU A 86 -1.23 -20.57 3.05
C LEU A 86 -1.35 -21.60 1.93
N MET A 87 -0.99 -21.23 0.69
CA MET A 87 -0.96 -22.17 -0.43
C MET A 87 -0.03 -23.35 -0.16
N ARG A 88 1.19 -23.09 0.31
CA ARG A 88 2.18 -24.14 0.55
C ARG A 88 1.71 -25.08 1.66
N LEU A 89 1.15 -24.53 2.73
CA LEU A 89 0.56 -25.31 3.80
C LEU A 89 -0.56 -26.21 3.28
N ARG A 90 -1.46 -25.69 2.45
CA ARG A 90 -2.54 -26.47 1.80
C ARG A 90 -1.98 -27.65 1.00
N THR A 91 -0.91 -27.45 0.23
CA THR A 91 -0.31 -28.54 -0.56
C THR A 91 0.32 -29.64 0.29
N VAL A 92 0.93 -29.27 1.41
CA VAL A 92 1.57 -30.22 2.34
C VAL A 92 0.51 -30.97 3.15
N VAL A 93 -0.53 -30.28 3.63
CA VAL A 93 -1.60 -30.86 4.46
C VAL A 93 -2.47 -31.83 3.66
N LEU A 94 -2.77 -31.49 2.39
CA LEU A 94 -3.61 -32.32 1.53
C LEU A 94 -2.83 -33.40 0.76
N ASP A 95 -1.51 -33.52 1.00
CA ASP A 95 -0.59 -34.44 0.34
C ASP A 95 -0.81 -34.52 -1.18
N ILE A 96 -1.09 -33.36 -1.81
CA ILE A 96 -1.40 -33.29 -3.24
C ILE A 96 -0.11 -33.64 -3.97
N PRO A 97 -0.06 -34.76 -4.74
CA PRO A 97 1.17 -35.23 -5.33
C PRO A 97 1.80 -34.12 -6.19
N GLY A 98 3.09 -33.89 -5.96
CA GLY A 98 3.90 -32.95 -6.75
C GLY A 98 4.19 -33.53 -8.13
N SER A 99 3.16 -33.82 -8.92
CA SER A 99 3.30 -34.19 -10.33
C SER A 99 3.85 -33.01 -11.13
N ALA A 100 4.52 -33.33 -12.23
CA ALA A 100 5.07 -32.41 -13.23
C ALA A 100 3.98 -31.63 -14.00
N ASP A 101 2.91 -31.23 -13.32
CA ASP A 101 1.79 -30.50 -13.91
C ASP A 101 2.19 -29.07 -14.27
N PRO A 102 1.75 -28.59 -15.45
CA PRO A 102 2.02 -27.22 -15.89
C PRO A 102 1.42 -26.16 -14.94
N LEU A 103 0.37 -26.51 -14.18
CA LEU A 103 -0.18 -25.62 -13.13
C LEU A 103 0.83 -25.36 -11.99
N THR A 104 1.66 -26.34 -11.64
CA THR A 104 2.68 -26.20 -10.58
C THR A 104 3.82 -25.27 -11.01
N TRP A 105 4.13 -25.24 -12.31
CA TRP A 105 5.06 -24.28 -12.91
C TRP A 105 4.46 -22.87 -12.97
N LEU A 106 3.18 -22.75 -13.28
CA LEU A 106 2.47 -21.46 -13.25
C LEU A 106 2.47 -20.86 -11.84
N ASP A 107 2.26 -21.70 -10.82
CA ASP A 107 2.22 -21.29 -9.42
C ASP A 107 3.61 -20.79 -8.94
N ARG A 108 4.68 -21.54 -9.26
CA ARG A 108 6.07 -21.14 -8.97
C ARG A 108 6.54 -19.93 -9.79
N GLY A 109 6.09 -19.82 -11.04
CA GLY A 109 6.40 -18.71 -11.93
C GLY A 109 5.75 -17.41 -11.47
N GLY A 110 4.47 -17.46 -11.09
CA GLY A 110 3.75 -16.33 -10.50
C GLY A 110 4.37 -15.87 -9.18
N LEU A 111 4.83 -16.81 -8.36
CA LEU A 111 5.55 -16.55 -7.10
C LEU A 111 6.84 -15.74 -7.32
N LEU A 112 7.70 -16.24 -8.20
CA LEU A 112 8.98 -15.60 -8.50
C LEU A 112 8.75 -14.25 -9.18
N ALA A 113 7.78 -14.17 -10.09
CA ALA A 113 7.39 -12.91 -10.71
C ALA A 113 6.92 -11.90 -9.66
N ALA A 114 6.05 -12.29 -8.73
CA ALA A 114 5.56 -11.42 -7.66
C ALA A 114 6.70 -10.93 -6.75
N LEU A 115 7.58 -11.82 -6.30
CA LEU A 115 8.74 -11.46 -5.47
C LEU A 115 9.71 -10.53 -6.20
N VAL A 116 10.00 -10.81 -7.48
CA VAL A 116 10.85 -9.94 -8.30
C VAL A 116 10.20 -8.57 -8.51
N CYS A 117 8.88 -8.52 -8.73
CA CYS A 117 8.15 -7.26 -8.89
C CYS A 117 8.13 -6.44 -7.60
N ILE A 118 7.96 -7.09 -6.44
CA ILE A 118 8.00 -6.45 -5.12
C ILE A 118 9.41 -5.96 -4.79
N GLY A 119 10.44 -6.76 -5.08
CA GLY A 119 11.85 -6.36 -4.92
C GLY A 119 12.24 -5.21 -5.85
N ALA A 120 11.77 -5.22 -7.10
CA ALA A 120 11.95 -4.13 -8.04
C ALA A 120 11.22 -2.86 -7.57
N ALA A 121 9.98 -2.98 -7.09
CA ALA A 121 9.22 -1.88 -6.50
C ALA A 121 9.96 -1.28 -5.28
N TRP A 122 10.51 -2.11 -4.40
CA TRP A 122 11.32 -1.68 -3.26
C TRP A 122 12.58 -0.91 -3.67
N TRP A 123 13.31 -1.43 -4.65
CA TRP A 123 14.53 -0.80 -5.18
C TRP A 123 14.27 0.55 -5.85
N ILE A 124 13.07 0.72 -6.41
CA ILE A 124 12.67 1.91 -7.15
C ILE A 124 11.97 2.95 -6.27
N ALA A 125 11.39 2.54 -5.13
CA ALA A 125 10.79 3.42 -4.13
C ALA A 125 11.65 4.65 -3.74
N PRO A 126 12.97 4.53 -3.48
CA PRO A 126 13.80 5.70 -3.18
C PRO A 126 14.05 6.61 -4.39
N ARG A 127 13.80 6.17 -5.63
CA ARG A 127 14.06 6.94 -6.87
C ARG A 127 12.92 7.86 -7.29
N ARG A 128 11.92 8.09 -6.41
CA ARG A 128 10.72 8.94 -6.64
C ARG A 128 9.89 8.57 -7.88
N ARG A 129 10.03 7.35 -8.44
CA ARG A 129 9.28 6.91 -9.64
C ARG A 129 7.95 6.23 -9.27
N ILE A 130 7.01 6.99 -8.72
CA ILE A 130 5.69 6.51 -8.23
C ILE A 130 4.96 5.70 -9.30
N ALA A 131 4.89 6.22 -10.54
CA ALA A 131 4.18 5.56 -11.64
C ALA A 131 4.76 4.17 -11.98
N LEU A 132 6.07 4.00 -11.80
CA LEU A 132 6.76 2.76 -12.11
C LEU A 132 6.58 1.74 -10.97
N VAL A 133 6.73 2.18 -9.72
CA VAL A 133 6.41 1.36 -8.52
C VAL A 133 4.96 0.86 -8.57
N ARG A 134 4.02 1.75 -8.91
CA ARG A 134 2.61 1.42 -9.10
C ARG A 134 2.41 0.33 -10.14
N ARG A 135 3.01 0.49 -11.33
CA ARG A 135 2.87 -0.49 -12.42
C ARG A 135 3.36 -1.88 -12.01
N TRP A 136 4.49 -1.96 -11.31
CA TRP A 136 5.02 -3.23 -10.80
C TRP A 136 4.14 -3.85 -9.72
N LEU A 137 3.57 -3.04 -8.82
CA LEU A 137 2.68 -3.54 -7.78
C LEU A 137 1.34 -4.06 -8.32
N HIS A 138 0.74 -3.40 -9.33
CA HIS A 138 -0.45 -3.96 -10.00
C HIS A 138 -0.14 -5.24 -10.74
N PHE A 139 1.04 -5.32 -11.38
CA PHE A 139 1.47 -6.55 -12.03
C PHE A 139 1.65 -7.69 -11.02
N ALA A 140 2.26 -7.40 -9.87
CA ALA A 140 2.38 -8.35 -8.76
C ALA A 140 1.02 -8.80 -8.22
N ALA A 141 0.09 -7.86 -8.01
CA ALA A 141 -1.26 -8.18 -7.54
C ALA A 141 -2.05 -9.03 -8.54
N GLY A 142 -1.98 -8.70 -9.83
CA GLY A 142 -2.61 -9.50 -10.89
C GLY A 142 -2.02 -10.89 -11.00
N SER A 143 -0.69 -11.02 -10.89
CA SER A 143 -0.01 -12.31 -10.89
C SER A 143 -0.37 -13.16 -9.66
N LEU A 144 -0.47 -12.55 -8.48
CA LEU A 144 -0.94 -13.21 -7.25
C LEU A 144 -2.39 -13.68 -7.38
N ALA A 145 -3.29 -12.85 -7.93
CA ALA A 145 -4.68 -13.23 -8.15
C ALA A 145 -4.81 -14.44 -9.09
N LEU A 146 -4.01 -14.46 -10.18
CA LEU A 146 -3.96 -15.59 -11.11
C LEU A 146 -3.43 -16.87 -10.42
N SER A 147 -2.38 -16.77 -9.61
CA SER A 147 -1.84 -17.90 -8.84
C SER A 147 -2.86 -18.42 -7.81
N VAL A 148 -3.56 -17.54 -7.09
CA VAL A 148 -4.66 -17.92 -6.16
C VAL A 148 -5.76 -18.67 -6.88
N GLY A 149 -6.20 -18.16 -8.03
CA GLY A 149 -7.20 -18.85 -8.86
C GLY A 149 -6.74 -20.24 -9.29
N ALA A 150 -5.52 -20.36 -9.83
CA ALA A 150 -4.97 -21.63 -10.29
C ALA A 150 -4.80 -22.64 -9.13
N SER A 151 -4.32 -22.19 -7.98
CA SER A 151 -4.15 -23.00 -6.77
C SER A 151 -5.48 -23.54 -6.23
N LEU A 152 -6.52 -22.71 -6.19
CA LEU A 152 -7.86 -23.12 -5.76
C LEU A 152 -8.46 -24.14 -6.72
N VAL A 153 -8.40 -23.90 -8.03
CA VAL A 153 -8.92 -24.85 -9.03
C VAL A 153 -8.25 -26.21 -8.89
N ARG A 154 -6.91 -26.23 -8.75
CA ARG A 154 -6.16 -27.47 -8.53
C ARG A 154 -6.54 -28.17 -7.23
N ALA A 155 -6.70 -27.41 -6.15
CA ALA A 155 -7.08 -27.97 -4.85
C ALA A 155 -8.49 -28.60 -4.89
N PHE A 156 -9.45 -27.97 -5.58
CA PHE A 156 -10.80 -28.53 -5.77
C PHE A 156 -10.80 -29.81 -6.62
N GLN A 157 -9.94 -29.89 -7.64
CA GLN A 157 -9.81 -31.08 -8.49
C GLN A 157 -9.18 -32.27 -7.76
N GLY A 158 -8.27 -32.03 -6.83
CA GLY A 158 -7.58 -33.07 -6.05
C GLY A 158 -8.25 -33.45 -4.72
N ALA A 159 -9.27 -32.70 -4.29
CA ALA A 159 -9.92 -32.93 -3.01
C ALA A 159 -10.85 -34.15 -3.05
N SER A 160 -10.72 -35.02 -2.06
CA SER A 160 -11.72 -36.04 -1.74
C SER A 160 -12.07 -35.97 -0.25
N GLY A 161 -13.37 -35.87 0.05
CA GLY A 161 -13.92 -35.80 1.41
C GLY A 161 -14.25 -34.39 1.92
N ASP A 162 -15.27 -34.31 2.78
CA ASP A 162 -15.85 -33.06 3.28
C ASP A 162 -14.86 -32.17 4.03
N MET A 163 -13.94 -32.77 4.79
CA MET A 163 -12.90 -32.05 5.53
C MET A 163 -11.91 -31.34 4.60
N ALA A 164 -11.59 -31.93 3.46
CA ALA A 164 -10.70 -31.33 2.46
C ALA A 164 -11.38 -30.10 1.81
N TYR A 165 -12.67 -30.21 1.45
CA TYR A 165 -13.43 -29.08 0.91
C TYR A 165 -13.55 -27.94 1.92
N ALA A 166 -13.85 -28.24 3.19
CA ALA A 166 -13.93 -27.23 4.24
C ALA A 166 -12.60 -26.46 4.42
N LEU A 167 -11.46 -27.17 4.39
CA LEU A 167 -10.14 -26.56 4.51
C LEU A 167 -9.79 -25.68 3.28
N ILE A 168 -10.14 -26.13 2.07
CA ILE A 168 -9.94 -25.36 0.82
C ILE A 168 -10.76 -24.08 0.84
N VAL A 169 -12.04 -24.17 1.21
CA VAL A 169 -12.93 -23.00 1.29
C VAL A 169 -12.41 -22.02 2.35
N ALA A 170 -12.07 -22.50 3.55
CA ALA A 170 -11.56 -21.66 4.63
C ALA A 170 -10.28 -20.91 4.23
N THR A 171 -9.30 -21.64 3.68
CA THR A 171 -8.02 -21.03 3.25
C THR A 171 -8.21 -20.12 2.04
N GLY A 172 -9.10 -20.45 1.10
CA GLY A 172 -9.45 -19.60 -0.04
C GLY A 172 -10.11 -18.28 0.37
N LEU A 173 -10.98 -18.30 1.38
CA LEU A 173 -11.56 -17.07 1.94
C LEU A 173 -10.49 -16.16 2.54
N VAL A 174 -9.51 -16.72 3.25
CA VAL A 174 -8.39 -15.96 3.79
C VAL A 174 -7.53 -15.37 2.66
N GLU A 175 -7.23 -16.13 1.61
CA GLU A 175 -6.47 -15.65 0.44
C GLU A 175 -7.21 -14.51 -0.28
N LEU A 176 -8.53 -14.63 -0.46
CA LEU A 176 -9.36 -13.56 -1.04
C LEU A 176 -9.38 -12.31 -0.16
N LEU A 177 -9.42 -12.47 1.17
CA LEU A 177 -9.34 -11.34 2.10
C LEU A 177 -7.99 -10.64 1.98
N LEU A 178 -6.88 -11.39 1.94
CA LEU A 178 -5.53 -10.83 1.79
C LEU A 178 -5.37 -10.08 0.46
N LEU A 179 -5.86 -10.64 -0.64
CA LEU A 179 -5.89 -9.97 -1.95
C LEU A 179 -6.74 -8.69 -1.91
N THR A 180 -7.89 -8.72 -1.25
CA THR A 180 -8.77 -7.55 -1.10
C THR A 180 -8.07 -6.44 -0.33
N VAL A 181 -7.38 -6.78 0.77
CA VAL A 181 -6.58 -5.83 1.56
C VAL A 181 -5.43 -5.27 0.73
N LEU A 182 -4.73 -6.09 -0.05
CA LEU A 182 -3.66 -5.66 -0.95
C LEU A 182 -4.19 -4.65 -1.99
N MET A 183 -5.31 -4.97 -2.65
CA MET A 183 -5.95 -4.08 -3.62
C MET A 183 -6.42 -2.77 -2.98
N ALA A 184 -6.95 -2.81 -1.76
CA ALA A 184 -7.33 -1.62 -1.02
C ALA A 184 -6.12 -0.72 -0.69
N GLN A 185 -4.95 -1.30 -0.39
CA GLN A 185 -3.72 -0.53 -0.19
C GLN A 185 -3.24 0.11 -1.50
N LEU A 186 -3.29 -0.60 -2.62
CA LEU A 186 -2.95 -0.05 -3.93
C LEU A 186 -3.87 1.10 -4.32
N ALA A 187 -5.19 0.96 -4.11
CA ALA A 187 -6.15 2.03 -4.36
C ALA A 187 -5.95 3.27 -3.46
N ARG A 188 -5.38 3.11 -2.25
CA ARG A 188 -4.98 4.25 -1.41
C ARG A 188 -3.75 4.95 -1.99
N LEU A 189 -2.77 4.18 -2.46
CA LEU A 189 -1.57 4.71 -3.10
C LEU A 189 -1.89 5.44 -4.43
N ASP A 190 -2.88 4.96 -5.19
CA ASP A 190 -3.35 5.63 -6.40
C ASP A 190 -3.98 6.99 -6.13
N ARG A 191 -4.85 7.06 -5.11
CA ARG A 191 -5.44 8.32 -4.66
C ARG A 191 -4.38 9.31 -4.19
N TYR A 192 -3.34 8.81 -3.51
CA TYR A 192 -2.20 9.62 -3.08
C TYR A 192 -1.43 10.19 -4.29
N ALA A 193 -1.14 9.34 -5.27
CA ALA A 193 -0.41 9.74 -6.48
C ALA A 193 -1.20 10.74 -7.33
N GLN A 194 -2.52 10.59 -7.42
CA GLN A 194 -3.38 11.53 -8.15
C GLN A 194 -3.41 12.92 -7.50
N ARG A 195 -3.52 12.99 -6.17
CA ARG A 195 -3.54 14.28 -5.43
C ARG A 195 -2.21 15.03 -5.44
N LEU A 196 -1.09 14.33 -5.60
CA LEU A 196 0.22 14.96 -5.79
C LEU A 196 0.44 15.49 -7.21
N ALA A 197 -0.31 14.99 -8.19
CA ALA A 197 -0.19 15.37 -9.59
C ALA A 197 -1.09 16.55 -9.97
N SER A 198 -2.17 16.80 -9.21
CA SER A 198 -3.07 17.95 -9.31
C SER A 198 -2.51 19.17 -8.60
#